data_AF-A0A9E3EIH8-F1
#
_entry.id   AF-A0A9E3EIH8-F1
#
_cell.length_a   1.000
_cell.length_b   1.000
_cell.length_c   1.000
_cell.angle_alpha   90.00
_cell.angle_beta   90.00
_cell.angle_gamma   90.00
#
_symmetry.space_group_name_H-M   'P 1'
#
loop_
_entity.id
_entity.type
_entity.pdbx_description
1 polymer ?
#
loop_
_entity_poly.entity_id
_entity_poly.type
_entity_poly.pdbx_seq_one_letter_code
_entity_poly.pdbx_strand_id
1 'polypeptide(L)'
;MRFRARLEREIKFLRGLFRTLRRVRTIAPASPQLICDDIEAAVDQWRERPAILFEGRTLSYGEMDAIANRYAHWAKEHGLRRGQAAAVFLPNRIEYLPIWFGLTKVGVVAALINNNLTGP
;
A
#
# COMPACT_ATOMS: atom_id res chain seq x y z
N MET A 1 2.25 12.78 40.31
CA MET A 1 2.52 13.11 38.88
C MET A 1 2.15 12.02 37.85
N ARG A 2 1.88 10.75 38.22
CA ARG A 2 1.66 9.65 37.24
C ARG A 2 0.25 9.53 36.61
N PHE A 3 -0.79 10.11 37.22
CA PHE A 3 -2.18 9.92 36.77
C PHE A 3 -2.57 10.78 35.54
N ARG A 4 -2.24 12.08 35.56
CA ARG A 4 -2.53 12.99 34.42
C ARG A 4 -1.86 12.54 33.12
N ALA A 5 -0.58 12.18 33.19
CA ALA A 5 0.15 11.67 32.03
C ALA A 5 -0.44 10.35 31.47
N ARG A 6 -1.06 9.52 32.32
CA ARG A 6 -1.78 8.33 31.86
C ARG A 6 -3.06 8.72 31.13
N LEU A 7 -3.85 9.63 31.70
CA LEU A 7 -5.10 10.10 31.10
C LEU A 7 -4.88 10.79 29.74
N GLU A 8 -3.83 11.59 29.60
CA GLU A 8 -3.46 12.23 28.32
C GLU A 8 -3.15 11.20 27.22
N ARG A 9 -2.43 10.12 27.57
CA ARG A 9 -2.17 9.01 26.64
C ARG A 9 -3.45 8.31 26.23
N GLU A 10 -4.35 8.01 27.18
CA GLU A 10 -5.63 7.36 26.89
C GLU A 10 -6.49 8.25 25.98
N ILE A 11 -6.56 9.56 26.23
CA ILE A 11 -7.32 10.50 25.37
C ILE A 11 -6.72 10.54 23.96
N LYS A 12 -5.39 10.58 23.82
CA LYS A 12 -4.71 10.55 22.52
C LYS A 12 -4.98 9.24 21.78
N PHE A 13 -4.93 8.11 22.50
CA PHE A 13 -5.25 6.79 21.97
C PHE A 13 -6.70 6.73 21.50
N LEU A 14 -7.67 7.10 22.34
CA LEU A 14 -9.09 7.09 22.01
C LEU A 14 -9.40 8.00 20.82
N ARG A 15 -8.83 9.21 20.76
CA ARG A 15 -8.95 10.09 19.57
C ARG A 15 -8.39 9.44 18.31
N GLY A 16 -7.22 8.81 18.41
CA GLY A 16 -6.61 8.06 17.32
C GLY A 16 -7.51 6.91 16.85
N LEU A 17 -8.03 6.12 17.80
CA LEU A 17 -8.93 5.01 17.56
C LEU A 17 -10.24 5.47 16.89
N PHE A 18 -10.89 6.51 17.41
CA PHE A 18 -12.11 7.06 16.79
C PHE A 18 -11.86 7.56 15.37
N ARG A 19 -10.73 8.21 15.11
CA ARG A 19 -10.34 8.65 13.76
C ARG A 19 -10.16 7.46 12.82
N THR A 20 -9.49 6.41 13.28
CA THR A 20 -9.30 5.17 12.50
C THR A 20 -10.62 4.47 12.25
N LEU A 21 -11.45 4.27 13.27
CA LEU A 21 -12.76 3.64 13.16
C LEU A 21 -13.66 4.37 12.17
N ARG A 22 -13.67 5.72 12.20
CA ARG A 22 -14.46 6.51 11.24
C ARG A 22 -13.99 6.33 9.80
N ARG A 23 -12.69 6.10 9.57
CA ARG A 23 -12.09 5.88 8.25
C ARG A 23 -12.28 4.44 7.74
N VAL A 24 -12.27 3.47 8.65
CA VAL A 24 -12.42 2.04 8.30
C VAL A 24 -13.89 1.62 8.19
N ARG A 25 -14.81 2.30 8.88
CA ARG A 25 -16.25 1.99 8.83
C ARG A 25 -16.86 2.09 7.42
N THR A 26 -16.23 2.83 6.51
CA THR A 26 -16.67 2.97 5.12
C THR A 26 -16.15 1.85 4.21
N ILE A 27 -15.27 0.97 4.69
CA ILE A 27 -14.75 -0.16 3.93
C ILE A 27 -15.82 -1.27 3.93
N ALA A 28 -16.58 -1.33 2.84
CA ALA A 28 -17.57 -2.38 2.61
C ALA A 28 -17.02 -3.43 1.63
N PRO A 29 -17.36 -4.73 1.78
CA PRO A 29 -16.97 -5.76 0.82
C PRO A 29 -17.43 -5.48 -0.62
N ALA A 30 -18.52 -4.74 -0.78
CA ALA A 30 -19.07 -4.33 -2.07
C ALA A 30 -18.59 -2.94 -2.52
N SER A 31 -17.54 -2.39 -1.89
CA SER A 31 -16.99 -1.08 -2.27
C SER A 31 -16.49 -1.10 -3.72
N PRO A 32 -16.87 -0.12 -4.55
CA PRO A 32 -16.27 0.04 -5.88
C PRO A 32 -14.84 0.58 -5.78
N GLN A 33 -14.46 1.14 -4.63
CA GLN A 33 -13.14 1.68 -4.37
C GLN A 33 -12.17 0.55 -3.99
N LEU A 34 -11.08 0.42 -4.73
CA LEU A 34 -10.01 -0.53 -4.52
C LEU A 34 -8.82 0.14 -3.82
N ILE A 35 -7.92 -0.68 -3.29
CA ILE A 35 -6.69 -0.20 -2.64
C ILE A 35 -5.84 0.68 -3.56
N CYS A 36 -5.82 0.42 -4.86
CA CYS A 36 -5.09 1.25 -5.81
C CYS A 36 -5.65 2.68 -5.84
N ASP A 37 -6.96 2.85 -5.75
CA ASP A 37 -7.59 4.17 -5.81
C ASP A 37 -7.25 5.00 -4.56
N ASP A 38 -7.21 4.35 -3.39
CA ASP A 38 -6.79 5.02 -2.14
C ASP A 38 -5.32 5.46 -2.21
N ILE A 39 -4.45 4.67 -2.84
CA ILE A 39 -3.05 5.01 -3.04
C ILE A 39 -2.91 6.12 -4.08
N GLU A 40 -3.67 6.09 -5.18
CA GLU A 40 -3.69 7.18 -6.18
C GLU A 40 -4.15 8.49 -5.55
N ALA A 41 -5.21 8.48 -4.74
CA ALA A 41 -5.65 9.66 -4.01
C ALA A 41 -4.55 10.21 -3.08
N ALA A 42 -3.77 9.33 -2.45
CA ALA A 42 -2.62 9.72 -1.65
C ALA A 42 -1.47 10.29 -2.50
N VAL A 43 -1.23 9.74 -3.69
CA VAL A 43 -0.25 10.24 -4.66
C VAL A 43 -0.62 11.64 -5.12
N ASP A 44 -1.88 11.87 -5.49
CA ASP A 44 -2.39 13.18 -5.90
C ASP A 44 -2.23 14.21 -4.78
N GLN A 45 -2.51 13.81 -3.54
CA GLN A 45 -2.46 14.72 -2.39
C GLN A 45 -1.03 15.01 -1.91
N TRP A 46 -0.12 14.04 -2.00
CA TRP A 46 1.18 14.08 -1.32
C TRP A 46 2.36 13.74 -2.24
N ARG A 47 2.24 14.01 -3.54
CA ARG A 47 3.20 13.64 -4.59
C ARG A 47 4.68 13.79 -4.21
N GLU A 48 5.06 14.95 -3.67
CA GLU A 48 6.46 15.28 -3.33
C GLU A 48 6.90 14.77 -1.94
N ARG A 49 5.99 14.20 -1.15
CA ARG A 49 6.31 13.71 0.19
C ARG A 49 6.94 12.32 0.14
N PRO A 50 7.82 11.97 1.09
CA PRO A 50 8.34 10.61 1.23
C PRO A 50 7.21 9.58 1.39
N ALA A 51 7.25 8.52 0.60
CA ALA A 51 6.33 7.38 0.67
C ALA A 51 7.04 6.12 1.20
N ILE A 52 8.24 5.83 0.69
CA ILE A 52 8.99 4.61 1.04
C ILE A 52 10.41 5.00 1.45
N LEU A 53 10.87 4.47 2.57
CA LEU A 53 12.26 4.55 3.02
C LEU A 53 12.82 3.13 3.10
N PHE A 54 13.93 2.88 2.42
CA PHE A 54 14.56 1.57 2.40
C PHE A 54 16.07 1.71 2.17
N GLU A 55 16.88 1.20 3.08
CA GLU A 55 18.36 1.15 2.96
C GLU A 55 19.01 2.47 2.53
N GLY A 56 18.65 3.57 3.19
CA GLY A 56 19.19 4.91 2.90
C GLY A 56 18.64 5.57 1.63
N ARG A 57 17.75 4.90 0.89
CA ARG A 57 17.02 5.46 -0.24
C ARG A 57 15.62 5.88 0.19
N THR A 58 15.12 6.94 -0.41
CA THR A 58 13.75 7.42 -0.25
C THR A 58 13.10 7.55 -1.61
N LEU A 59 11.87 7.05 -1.73
CA LEU A 59 10.98 7.38 -2.84
C LEU A 59 9.88 8.31 -2.34
N SER A 60 9.61 9.37 -3.11
CA SER A 60 8.38 10.14 -2.96
C SER A 60 7.16 9.35 -3.43
N TYR A 61 5.96 9.82 -3.10
CA TYR A 61 4.72 9.25 -3.64
C TYR A 61 4.70 9.27 -5.18
N GLY A 62 5.16 10.37 -5.79
CA GLY A 62 5.23 10.50 -7.24
C GLY A 62 6.22 9.56 -7.90
N GLU A 63 7.38 9.32 -7.27
CA GLU A 63 8.38 8.36 -7.76
C GLU A 63 7.91 6.91 -7.62
N MET A 64 7.30 6.58 -6.48
CA MET A 64 6.66 5.27 -6.24
C MET A 64 5.59 5.00 -7.31
N ASP A 65 4.73 5.99 -7.57
CA ASP A 65 3.69 5.91 -8.59
C ASP A 65 4.26 5.73 -10.00
N ALA A 66 5.29 6.49 -10.36
CA ALA A 66 5.95 6.35 -11.66
C ALA A 66 6.52 4.94 -11.86
N ILE A 67 7.08 4.31 -10.83
CA ILE A 67 7.52 2.90 -10.89
C ILE A 67 6.32 1.97 -11.04
N ALA A 68 5.26 2.17 -10.25
CA ALA A 68 4.05 1.36 -10.30
C ALA A 68 3.38 1.40 -11.69
N ASN A 69 3.31 2.57 -12.31
CA ASN A 69 2.75 2.74 -13.65
C ASN A 69 3.57 1.98 -14.70
N ARG A 70 4.90 1.92 -14.59
CA ARG A 70 5.72 1.08 -15.49
C ARG A 70 5.37 -0.40 -15.37
N TYR A 71 5.16 -0.91 -14.16
CA TYR A 71 4.74 -2.30 -13.96
C TYR A 71 3.29 -2.55 -14.40
N ALA A 72 2.40 -1.56 -14.26
CA ALA A 72 1.04 -1.63 -14.81
C ALA A 72 1.06 -1.74 -16.34
N HIS A 73 1.86 -0.94 -17.02
CA HIS A 73 2.05 -1.02 -18.47
C HIS A 73 2.65 -2.35 -18.90
N TRP A 74 3.72 -2.80 -18.24
CA TRP A 74 4.31 -4.12 -18.46
C TRP A 74 3.27 -5.25 -18.33
N ALA A 75 2.43 -5.21 -17.29
CA ALA A 75 1.38 -6.22 -17.08
C ALA A 75 0.35 -6.22 -18.22
N LYS A 76 -0.05 -5.04 -18.70
CA LYS A 76 -0.96 -4.90 -19.85
C LYS A 76 -0.33 -5.45 -21.14
N GLU A 77 0.94 -5.15 -21.39
CA GLU A 77 1.69 -5.66 -22.55
C GLU A 77 1.80 -7.19 -22.54
N HIS A 78 1.91 -7.80 -21.36
CA HIS A 78 1.93 -9.26 -21.19
C HIS A 78 0.52 -9.88 -21.15
N GLY A 79 -0.52 -9.08 -21.42
CA GLY A 79 -1.90 -9.57 -21.54
C GLY A 79 -2.56 -9.95 -20.22
N LEU A 80 -2.01 -9.50 -19.07
CA LEU A 80 -2.65 -9.71 -17.78
C LEU A 80 -3.95 -8.91 -17.70
N ARG A 81 -4.99 -9.54 -17.14
CA ARG A 81 -6.36 -9.02 -17.07
C ARG A 81 -6.87 -9.00 -15.63
N ARG A 82 -7.87 -8.14 -15.41
CA ARG A 82 -8.59 -8.07 -14.13
C ARG A 82 -9.04 -9.45 -13.65
N GLY A 83 -8.80 -9.74 -12.38
CA GLY A 83 -9.18 -10.99 -11.73
C GLY A 83 -8.18 -12.15 -11.93
N GLN A 84 -7.18 -12.00 -12.81
CA GLN A 84 -6.06 -12.94 -12.86
C GLN A 84 -5.11 -12.71 -11.68
N ALA A 85 -4.38 -13.75 -11.31
CA ALA A 85 -3.37 -13.68 -10.25
C ALA A 85 -1.96 -13.66 -10.84
N ALA A 86 -1.07 -12.85 -10.25
CA ALA A 86 0.35 -12.83 -10.56
C ALA A 86 1.15 -13.05 -9.27
N ALA A 87 2.05 -14.04 -9.29
CA ALA A 87 2.96 -14.29 -8.18
C ALA A 87 4.04 -13.21 -8.12
N VAL A 88 4.23 -12.64 -6.93
CA VAL A 88 5.26 -11.65 -6.63
C VAL A 88 6.24 -12.33 -5.66
N PHE A 89 7.37 -12.80 -6.21
CA PHE A 89 8.40 -13.53 -5.49
C PHE A 89 9.73 -12.78 -5.58
N LEU A 90 10.06 -12.04 -4.53
CA LEU A 90 11.30 -11.26 -4.44
C LEU A 90 11.68 -11.01 -2.98
N PRO A 91 12.97 -10.77 -2.68
CA PRO A 91 13.38 -10.31 -1.36
C PRO A 91 12.84 -8.90 -1.06
N ASN A 92 12.89 -8.50 0.22
CA ASN A 92 12.59 -7.12 0.61
C ASN A 92 13.48 -6.15 -0.16
N ARG A 93 12.84 -5.24 -0.90
CA ARG A 93 13.49 -4.19 -1.68
C ARG A 93 12.54 -3.04 -1.92
N ILE A 94 13.08 -1.88 -2.24
CA ILE A 94 12.30 -0.65 -2.40
C ILE A 94 11.24 -0.74 -3.52
N GLU A 95 11.45 -1.60 -4.52
CA GLU A 95 10.52 -1.82 -5.64
C GLU A 95 9.33 -2.73 -5.30
N TYR A 96 9.34 -3.44 -4.16
CA TYR A 96 8.32 -4.43 -3.80
C TYR A 96 6.91 -3.82 -3.79
N LEU A 97 6.75 -2.69 -3.08
CA LEU A 97 5.46 -1.98 -2.99
C LEU A 97 5.03 -1.38 -4.34
N PRO A 98 5.88 -0.69 -5.11
CA PRO A 98 5.54 -0.26 -6.46
C PRO A 98 5.08 -1.39 -7.40
N ILE A 99 5.71 -2.57 -7.36
CA ILE A 99 5.30 -3.72 -8.18
C ILE A 99 3.88 -4.15 -7.81
N TRP A 100 3.64 -4.37 -6.52
CA TRP A 100 2.32 -4.72 -6.00
C TRP A 100 1.26 -3.67 -6.37
N PHE A 101 1.58 -2.38 -6.19
CA PHE A 101 0.69 -1.28 -6.56
C PHE A 101 0.42 -1.26 -8.07
N GLY A 102 1.44 -1.45 -8.91
CA GLY A 102 1.31 -1.53 -10.37
C GLY A 102 0.37 -2.64 -10.84
N LEU A 103 0.45 -3.83 -10.23
CA LEU A 103 -0.45 -4.95 -10.54
C LEU A 103 -1.89 -4.65 -10.12
N THR A 104 -2.09 -4.02 -8.96
CA THR A 104 -3.45 -3.68 -8.50
C THR A 104 -4.13 -2.65 -9.38
N LYS A 105 -3.39 -1.69 -9.97
CA LYS A 105 -3.91 -0.71 -10.95
C LYS A 105 -4.53 -1.35 -12.20
N VAL A 106 -4.06 -2.53 -12.59
CA VAL A 106 -4.62 -3.29 -13.73
C VAL A 106 -5.68 -4.32 -13.31
N GLY A 107 -6.04 -4.33 -12.02
CA GLY A 107 -7.01 -5.26 -11.44
C GLY A 107 -6.47 -6.68 -11.28
N VAL A 108 -5.16 -6.88 -11.35
CA VAL A 108 -4.50 -8.17 -11.11
C VAL A 108 -4.36 -8.40 -9.61
N VAL A 109 -4.66 -9.62 -9.17
CA VAL A 109 -4.46 -10.07 -7.80
C VAL A 109 -2.99 -10.44 -7.62
N ALA A 110 -2.27 -9.68 -6.80
CA ALA A 110 -0.89 -9.99 -6.48
C ALA A 110 -0.82 -11.05 -5.38
N ALA A 111 -0.29 -12.23 -5.70
CA ALA A 111 0.04 -13.26 -4.73
C ALA A 111 1.45 -13.00 -4.18
N LEU A 112 1.53 -12.42 -2.98
CA LEU A 112 2.80 -12.07 -2.35
C LEU A 112 3.43 -13.30 -1.70
N ILE A 113 4.51 -13.81 -2.27
CA ILE A 113 5.17 -15.03 -1.82
C ILE A 113 6.46 -14.65 -1.10
N ASN A 114 6.58 -15.08 0.16
CA ASN A 114 7.78 -14.86 0.96
C ASN A 114 8.93 -15.72 0.41
N ASN A 115 10.04 -15.07 0.08
CA ASN A 115 11.22 -15.69 -0.51
C ASN A 115 12.04 -16.56 0.47
N ASN A 116 11.70 -16.55 1.76
CA ASN A 116 12.31 -17.38 2.79
C ASN A 116 11.50 -18.67 3.07
N LEU A 117 10.39 -18.91 2.37
CA LEU A 117 9.62 -20.14 2.55
C LEU A 117 10.43 -21.35 2.07
N THR A 118 10.61 -22.32 2.96
CA THR A 118 11.20 -23.63 2.66
C THR A 118 10.12 -24.71 2.79
N GLY A 119 10.24 -25.76 1.98
CA GLY A 119 9.40 -26.96 2.11
C GLY A 119 9.66 -27.72 3.42
N PRO A 120 8.80 -28.68 3.76
CA PRO A 120 9.01 -29.61 4.88
C PRO A 120 10.22 -30.53 4.68
#